data_AF-A0A3B9DCS3-F1
#
_entry.id   AF-A0A3B9DCS3-F1
#
_cell.length_a   1.000
_cell.length_b   1.000
_cell.length_c   1.000
_cell.angle_alpha   90.00
_cell.angle_beta   90.00
_cell.angle_gamma   90.00
#
_symmetry.space_group_name_H-M   'P 1'
#
loop_
_entity.id
_entity.type
_entity.pdbx_description
1 polymer ?
#
loop_
_entity_poly.entity_id
_entity_poly.type
_entity_poly.pdbx_seq_one_letter_code
_entity_poly.pdbx_strand_id
1 'polypeptide(L)'
;MKEKLLTTFFNLAVFLAMPVALAQLPELDLPSTVSGGTTTARFFGGASADNGATYSSSFGYDQAIDIDMEIQVESSHVNTVGNVYVLIVWGDQYFMRIESEAYEVWDLSLENLQAAFPAKTLQTNEAINIVNDVAFGPAGVSDTTLALYLAYDSIAAAGEIFYSGSALLVTIGAEQQSSSSFQLYTTNISSIIQNNCIMCHKTGGAAASSALRYVDSSSTNFQTTNYNTLVSYINNLLGGAVERPGAAMGPATNGSSLLLSKPQGTNHGGGIQLMTGSQDLQKLQDFVNTVLSE
;
A
#
# COMPACT_ATOMS: atom_id res chain seq x y z
N MET A 1 -1.54 31.12 -58.97
CA MET A 1 -1.30 31.39 -57.54
C MET A 1 -2.64 31.48 -56.84
N LYS A 2 -3.11 30.40 -56.22
CA LYS A 2 -4.26 30.38 -55.31
C LYS A 2 -3.90 29.38 -54.20
N GLU A 3 -3.43 29.92 -53.09
CA GLU A 3 -3.13 29.17 -51.87
C GLU A 3 -4.44 28.65 -51.27
N LYS A 4 -4.47 27.36 -50.93
CA LYS A 4 -5.53 26.76 -50.11
C LYS A 4 -5.08 26.85 -48.65
N LEU A 5 -5.75 27.70 -47.88
CA LEU A 5 -5.63 27.75 -46.43
C LEU A 5 -6.34 26.52 -45.84
N LEU A 6 -5.58 25.63 -45.23
CA LEU A 6 -6.09 24.45 -44.53
C LEU A 6 -6.28 24.84 -43.06
N THR A 7 -7.53 25.01 -42.63
CA THR A 7 -7.87 25.35 -41.25
C THR A 7 -7.89 24.08 -40.41
N THR A 8 -6.88 23.87 -39.56
CA THR A 8 -6.85 22.80 -38.56
C THR A 8 -7.62 23.25 -37.32
N PHE A 9 -8.72 22.55 -37.00
CA PHE A 9 -9.44 22.75 -35.74
C PHE A 9 -8.69 22.04 -34.61
N PHE A 10 -8.15 22.81 -33.66
CA PHE A 10 -7.63 22.32 -32.40
C PHE A 10 -8.81 22.12 -31.44
N ASN A 11 -9.21 20.87 -31.18
CA ASN A 11 -10.16 20.57 -30.11
C ASN A 11 -9.41 20.66 -28.77
N LEU A 12 -9.56 21.78 -28.08
CA LEU A 12 -9.11 21.93 -26.70
C LEU A 12 -10.16 21.26 -25.79
N ALA A 13 -9.92 20.01 -25.42
CA ALA A 13 -10.71 19.33 -24.39
C ALA A 13 -10.39 19.96 -23.04
N VAL A 14 -11.31 20.78 -22.53
CA VAL A 14 -11.29 21.24 -21.13
C VAL A 14 -11.70 20.05 -20.26
N PHE A 15 -10.73 19.41 -19.62
CA PHE A 15 -11.01 18.49 -18.52
C PHE A 15 -11.49 19.33 -17.32
N LEU A 16 -12.80 19.30 -17.04
CA LEU A 16 -13.31 19.72 -15.74
C LEU A 16 -12.83 18.70 -14.70
N ALA A 17 -11.84 19.07 -13.88
CA ALA A 17 -11.56 18.36 -12.65
C ALA A 17 -12.76 18.55 -11.72
N MET A 18 -13.57 17.51 -11.53
CA MET A 18 -14.56 17.51 -10.46
C MET A 18 -13.82 17.43 -9.12
N PRO A 19 -14.15 18.27 -8.13
CA PRO A 19 -13.56 18.12 -6.80
C PRO A 19 -13.96 16.76 -6.25
N VAL A 20 -12.96 15.98 -5.81
CA VAL A 20 -13.20 14.74 -5.08
C VAL A 20 -13.83 15.13 -3.74
N ALA A 21 -15.03 14.64 -3.46
CA ALA A 21 -15.66 14.86 -2.17
C ALA A 21 -14.95 14.01 -1.12
N LEU A 22 -14.52 14.63 -0.03
CA LEU A 22 -13.95 13.92 1.12
C LEU A 22 -15.04 13.13 1.83
N ALA A 23 -14.70 11.93 2.29
CA ALA A 23 -15.57 11.16 3.15
C ALA A 23 -15.66 11.81 4.54
N GLN A 24 -16.82 11.67 5.17
CA GLN A 24 -17.00 12.09 6.57
C GLN A 24 -16.12 11.22 7.47
N LEU A 25 -15.39 11.86 8.40
CA LEU A 25 -14.53 11.17 9.36
C LEU A 25 -15.37 10.21 10.22
N PRO A 26 -14.98 8.93 10.37
CA PRO A 26 -15.72 7.96 11.17
C PRO A 26 -15.79 8.36 12.64
N GLU A 27 -16.96 8.20 13.27
CA GLU A 27 -17.12 8.39 14.72
C GLU A 27 -16.54 7.20 15.49
N LEU A 28 -15.81 7.49 16.56
CA LEU A 28 -15.30 6.51 17.50
C LEU A 28 -16.34 6.29 18.60
N ASP A 29 -16.63 5.02 18.88
CA ASP A 29 -17.65 4.66 19.86
C ASP A 29 -17.24 4.97 21.32
N LEU A 30 -18.24 4.95 22.20
CA LEU A 30 -18.10 4.98 23.66
C LEU A 30 -17.39 6.24 24.22
N PRO A 31 -17.82 7.47 23.89
CA PRO A 31 -17.26 8.66 24.54
C PRO A 31 -17.43 8.54 26.06
N SER A 32 -16.36 8.79 26.79
CA SER A 32 -16.25 8.47 28.22
C SER A 32 -15.64 9.62 29.00
N THR A 33 -15.81 9.60 30.32
CA THR A 33 -15.18 10.55 31.25
C THR A 33 -14.42 9.79 32.33
N VAL A 34 -13.37 10.42 32.89
CA VAL A 34 -12.54 9.78 33.93
C VAL A 34 -13.34 9.45 35.21
N SER A 35 -14.38 10.24 35.52
CA SER A 35 -15.28 9.98 36.65
C SER A 35 -16.34 8.91 36.39
N GLY A 36 -16.50 8.46 35.14
CA GLY A 36 -17.59 7.59 34.70
C GLY A 36 -18.93 8.30 34.52
N GLY A 37 -18.95 9.64 34.56
CA GLY A 37 -20.10 10.44 34.18
C GLY A 37 -20.44 10.35 32.69
N THR A 38 -21.67 10.71 32.34
CA THR A 38 -22.11 10.80 30.94
C THR A 38 -21.50 12.02 30.25
N THR A 39 -21.18 11.90 28.97
CA THR A 39 -20.70 13.01 28.14
C THR A 39 -21.48 13.13 26.84
N THR A 40 -21.55 14.36 26.31
CA THR A 40 -22.05 14.65 24.96
C THR A 40 -20.93 14.92 23.96
N ALA A 41 -19.67 14.85 24.38
CA ALA A 41 -18.53 14.95 23.49
C ALA A 41 -18.52 13.77 22.52
N ARG A 42 -18.06 14.03 21.30
CA ARG A 42 -17.95 12.99 20.26
C ARG A 42 -16.53 13.03 19.70
N PHE A 43 -16.04 11.87 19.32
CA PHE A 43 -14.67 11.70 18.85
C PHE A 43 -14.72 11.05 17.48
N PHE A 44 -13.85 11.48 16.58
CA PHE A 44 -13.79 10.99 15.23
C PHE A 44 -12.34 10.70 14.87
N GLY A 45 -12.13 9.72 13.99
CA GLY A 45 -10.80 9.36 13.57
C GLY A 45 -10.83 8.46 12.33
N GLY A 46 -9.88 8.69 11.43
CA GLY A 46 -9.73 7.90 10.24
C GLY A 46 -8.31 7.96 9.70
N ALA A 47 -7.85 6.83 9.16
CA ALA A 47 -6.62 6.75 8.39
C ALA A 47 -6.98 6.58 6.91
N SER A 48 -6.25 7.24 6.02
CA SER A 48 -6.54 7.27 4.59
C SER A 48 -5.26 7.21 3.77
N ALA A 49 -5.31 6.53 2.62
CA ALA A 49 -4.24 6.53 1.62
C ALA A 49 -4.62 7.34 0.37
N ASP A 50 -5.77 8.02 0.40
CA ASP A 50 -6.35 8.75 -0.72
C ASP A 50 -6.83 10.15 -0.31
N ASN A 51 -6.10 10.78 0.62
CA ASN A 51 -6.34 12.14 1.12
C ASN A 51 -7.76 12.33 1.69
N GLY A 52 -8.28 11.31 2.39
CA GLY A 52 -9.58 11.34 3.06
C GLY A 52 -10.78 11.06 2.13
N ALA A 53 -10.56 10.55 0.91
CA ALA A 53 -11.67 10.11 0.06
C ALA A 53 -12.29 8.80 0.57
N THR A 54 -11.49 7.92 1.17
CA THR A 54 -11.91 6.72 1.90
C THR A 54 -11.08 6.51 3.17
N TYR A 55 -11.64 5.79 4.13
CA TYR A 55 -10.96 5.41 5.37
C TYR A 55 -10.82 3.90 5.48
N SER A 56 -9.66 3.45 5.95
CA SER A 56 -9.31 2.05 6.19
C SER A 56 -8.63 1.90 7.54
N SER A 57 -8.61 0.68 8.06
CA SER A 57 -7.89 0.31 9.28
C SER A 57 -6.62 -0.52 9.01
N SER A 58 -6.30 -0.80 7.75
CA SER A 58 -5.13 -1.60 7.36
C SER A 58 -4.46 -1.04 6.11
N PHE A 59 -3.12 -0.99 6.15
CA PHE A 59 -2.28 -0.40 5.11
C PHE A 59 -1.03 -1.23 4.85
N GLY A 60 -0.50 -1.13 3.63
CA GLY A 60 0.77 -1.78 3.24
C GLY A 60 1.97 -1.17 3.95
N TYR A 61 3.09 -1.90 3.95
CA TYR A 61 4.35 -1.47 4.58
C TYR A 61 4.84 -0.10 4.05
N ASP A 62 4.86 0.08 2.73
CA ASP A 62 5.36 1.28 2.04
C ASP A 62 4.24 2.28 1.69
N GLN A 63 3.01 2.02 2.10
CA GLN A 63 1.87 2.85 1.78
C GLN A 63 1.90 4.12 2.62
N ALA A 64 2.02 5.28 1.95
CA ALA A 64 1.87 6.57 2.60
C ALA A 64 0.40 6.80 2.99
N ILE A 65 0.19 7.24 4.23
CA ILE A 65 -1.15 7.51 4.78
C ILE A 65 -1.21 8.82 5.54
N ASP A 66 -2.41 9.39 5.54
CA ASP A 66 -2.84 10.47 6.43
C ASP A 66 -3.59 9.86 7.62
N ILE A 67 -3.44 10.46 8.79
CA ILE A 67 -4.26 10.13 9.96
C ILE A 67 -4.80 11.43 10.53
N ASP A 68 -6.12 11.56 10.47
CA ASP A 68 -6.85 12.72 10.97
C ASP A 68 -7.81 12.28 12.07
N MET A 69 -7.90 13.10 13.11
CA MET A 69 -8.81 12.89 14.22
C MET A 69 -9.51 14.20 14.58
N GLU A 70 -10.71 14.12 15.14
CA GLU A 70 -11.49 15.30 15.53
C GLU A 70 -12.18 15.06 16.88
N ILE A 71 -12.25 16.11 17.70
CA ILE A 71 -13.11 16.16 18.88
C ILE A 71 -14.24 17.15 18.60
N GLN A 72 -15.49 16.69 18.71
CA GLN A 72 -16.62 17.57 18.87
C GLN A 72 -16.84 17.80 20.37
N VAL A 73 -16.44 18.99 20.83
CA VAL A 73 -16.44 19.39 22.24
C VAL A 73 -17.87 19.61 22.74
N GLU A 74 -18.14 19.33 24.02
CA GLU A 74 -19.45 19.62 24.59
C GLU A 74 -19.79 21.11 24.47
N SER A 75 -21.04 21.42 24.12
CA SER A 75 -21.47 22.80 23.86
C SER A 75 -21.26 23.75 25.04
N SER A 76 -21.30 23.22 26.27
CA SER A 76 -21.06 23.94 27.53
C SER A 76 -19.58 24.26 27.77
N HIS A 77 -18.65 23.55 27.10
CA HIS A 77 -17.21 23.73 27.19
C HIS A 77 -16.64 24.60 26.05
N VAL A 78 -17.40 24.85 24.99
CA VAL A 78 -16.95 25.71 23.87
C VAL A 78 -16.69 27.14 24.36
N ASN A 79 -15.64 27.78 23.85
CA ASN A 79 -15.13 29.09 24.27
C ASN A 79 -14.60 29.16 25.72
N THR A 80 -14.30 28.01 26.32
CA THR A 80 -13.61 27.92 27.60
C THR A 80 -12.17 27.49 27.40
N VAL A 81 -11.31 27.75 28.38
CA VAL A 81 -9.92 27.29 28.34
C VAL A 81 -9.89 25.80 28.66
N GLY A 82 -9.09 25.04 27.91
CA GLY A 82 -8.91 23.61 28.10
C GLY A 82 -7.64 23.09 27.46
N ASN A 83 -7.41 21.80 27.62
CA ASN A 83 -6.28 21.08 27.02
C ASN A 83 -6.78 19.98 26.09
N VAL A 84 -6.04 19.70 25.02
CA VAL A 84 -6.30 18.55 24.13
C VAL A 84 -5.11 17.59 24.18
N TYR A 85 -5.41 16.31 24.31
CA TYR A 85 -4.47 15.21 24.48
C TYR A 85 -4.58 14.22 23.31
N VAL A 86 -3.44 13.71 22.87
CA VAL A 86 -3.33 12.69 21.83
C VAL A 86 -2.48 11.56 22.39
N LEU A 87 -3.02 10.35 22.40
CA LEU A 87 -2.34 9.17 22.89
C LEU A 87 -2.22 8.11 21.80
N ILE A 88 -1.09 7.40 21.78
CA ILE A 88 -0.86 6.25 20.91
C ILE A 88 -0.42 5.06 21.76
N VAL A 89 -1.05 3.92 21.56
CA VAL A 89 -0.60 2.63 22.10
C VAL A 89 0.06 1.86 20.98
N TRP A 90 1.29 1.41 21.23
CA TRP A 90 2.05 0.59 20.30
C TRP A 90 2.78 -0.51 21.07
N GLY A 91 2.35 -1.77 20.85
CA GLY A 91 2.79 -2.89 21.68
C GLY A 91 2.37 -2.66 23.14
N ASP A 92 3.34 -2.77 24.05
CA ASP A 92 3.13 -2.55 25.49
C ASP A 92 3.45 -1.12 25.94
N GLN A 93 3.74 -0.21 25.00
CA GLN A 93 4.09 1.17 25.29
C GLN A 93 2.93 2.12 25.01
N TYR A 94 2.82 3.14 25.86
CA TYR A 94 1.87 4.23 25.75
C TYR A 94 2.65 5.49 25.45
N PHE A 95 2.23 6.25 24.46
CA PHE A 95 2.85 7.49 24.05
C PHE A 95 1.84 8.62 24.16
N MET A 96 2.30 9.79 24.58
CA MET A 96 1.55 11.04 24.57
C MET A 96 2.24 12.03 23.63
N ARG A 97 1.46 12.70 22.78
CA ARG A 97 1.97 13.82 22.01
C ARG A 97 2.07 15.04 22.92
N ILE A 98 3.25 15.63 22.99
CA ILE A 98 3.48 16.87 23.73
C ILE A 98 3.36 18.08 22.80
N GLU A 99 3.40 19.30 23.35
CA GLU A 99 3.23 20.56 22.61
C GLU A 99 4.24 20.74 21.46
N SER A 100 5.45 20.17 21.57
CA SER A 100 6.46 20.19 20.51
C SER A 100 6.19 19.21 19.36
N GLU A 101 5.03 18.55 19.39
CA GLU A 101 4.59 17.48 18.50
C GLU A 101 5.37 16.16 18.58
N ALA A 102 6.39 16.10 19.43
CA ALA A 102 7.08 14.86 19.76
C ALA A 102 6.16 13.91 20.55
N TYR A 103 6.47 12.61 20.46
CA TYR A 103 5.83 11.58 21.26
C TYR A 103 6.76 11.14 22.39
N GLU A 104 6.29 11.26 23.63
CA GLU A 104 7.00 10.79 24.81
C GLU A 104 6.29 9.58 25.41
N VAL A 105 7.04 8.67 26.02
CA VAL A 105 6.46 7.52 26.73
C VAL A 105 5.69 8.03 27.94
N TRP A 106 4.45 7.59 28.06
CA TRP A 106 3.56 7.87 29.17
C TRP A 106 3.48 6.65 30.10
N ASP A 107 3.58 6.86 31.41
CA ASP A 107 3.54 5.79 32.42
C ASP A 107 2.12 5.52 32.97
N LEU A 108 1.09 6.07 32.31
CA LEU A 108 -0.31 6.01 32.68
C LEU A 108 -0.71 6.84 33.91
N SER A 109 0.19 7.67 34.47
CA SER A 109 -0.15 8.61 35.52
C SER A 109 -0.85 9.85 34.97
N LEU A 110 -1.98 10.27 35.56
CA LEU A 110 -2.60 11.54 35.17
C LEU A 110 -1.76 12.76 35.58
N GLU A 111 -0.86 12.62 36.57
CA GLU A 111 -0.02 13.71 37.06
C GLU A 111 1.02 14.16 36.02
N ASN A 112 1.49 13.24 35.18
CA ASN A 112 2.48 13.53 34.14
C ASN A 112 1.89 13.51 32.72
N LEU A 113 0.56 13.41 32.60
CA LEU A 113 -0.12 13.51 31.32
C LEU A 113 0.05 14.93 30.77
N GLN A 114 0.74 15.04 29.64
CA GLN A 114 0.99 16.30 28.95
C GLN A 114 0.05 16.48 27.76
N ALA A 115 -0.41 17.71 27.55
CA ALA A 115 -1.29 18.06 26.45
C ALA A 115 -0.50 18.28 25.15
N ALA A 116 -1.08 17.83 24.04
CA ALA A 116 -0.61 18.18 22.71
C ALA A 116 -0.91 19.66 22.40
N PHE A 117 -2.03 20.17 22.94
CA PHE A 117 -2.42 21.57 22.82
C PHE A 117 -2.82 22.10 24.21
N PRO A 118 -1.88 22.68 24.97
CA PRO A 118 -2.15 23.18 26.31
C PRO A 118 -2.87 24.53 26.30
N ALA A 119 -3.73 24.76 27.30
CA ALA A 119 -4.33 26.06 27.65
C ALA A 119 -4.95 26.85 26.48
N LYS A 120 -5.58 26.15 25.53
CA LYS A 120 -6.24 26.77 24.38
C LYS A 120 -7.71 27.07 24.66
N THR A 121 -8.28 28.00 23.90
CA THR A 121 -9.73 28.21 23.88
C THR A 121 -10.40 27.14 23.01
N LEU A 122 -11.20 26.28 23.62
CA LEU A 122 -11.86 25.17 22.93
C LEU A 122 -12.86 25.67 21.89
N GLN A 123 -12.76 25.12 20.69
CA GLN A 123 -13.71 25.29 19.60
C GLN A 123 -14.76 24.19 19.61
N THR A 124 -15.84 24.36 18.84
CA THR A 124 -16.86 23.30 18.68
C THR A 124 -16.25 22.02 18.13
N ASN A 125 -15.38 22.14 17.13
CA ASN A 125 -14.65 21.03 16.51
C ASN A 125 -13.16 21.31 16.65
N GLU A 126 -12.44 20.36 17.25
CA GLU A 126 -11.00 20.37 17.35
C GLU A 126 -10.44 19.34 16.38
N ALA A 127 -9.99 19.78 15.21
CA ALA A 127 -9.34 18.93 14.23
C ALA A 127 -7.85 18.77 14.56
N ILE A 128 -7.36 17.53 14.53
CA ILE A 128 -6.00 17.14 14.84
C ILE A 128 -5.46 16.29 13.69
N ASN A 129 -4.45 16.80 12.99
CA ASN A 129 -3.66 15.99 12.09
C ASN A 129 -2.56 15.26 12.89
N ILE A 130 -2.53 13.94 12.79
CA ILE A 130 -1.56 13.09 13.46
C ILE A 130 -0.32 12.91 12.58
N VAL A 131 -0.54 12.60 11.31
CA VAL A 131 0.48 12.51 10.25
C VAL A 131 -0.12 12.87 8.90
N ASN A 132 0.73 13.27 7.96
CA ASN A 132 0.37 13.55 6.57
C ASN A 132 1.36 12.87 5.62
N ASP A 133 0.87 12.05 4.69
CA ASP A 133 1.64 11.31 3.68
C ASP A 133 2.83 10.50 4.27
N VAL A 134 2.62 9.81 5.38
CA VAL A 134 3.68 9.03 6.04
C VAL A 134 3.56 7.54 5.72
N ALA A 135 4.63 6.95 5.20
CA ALA A 135 4.79 5.51 5.09
C ALA A 135 5.43 4.95 6.38
N PHE A 136 4.61 4.35 7.25
CA PHE A 136 5.03 3.91 8.58
C PHE A 136 6.04 2.76 8.56
N GLY A 137 5.96 1.84 7.59
CA GLY A 137 6.86 0.71 7.51
C GLY A 137 8.33 1.11 7.40
N PRO A 138 8.73 1.91 6.38
CA PRO A 138 10.07 2.48 6.28
C PRO A 138 10.48 3.37 7.47
N ALA A 139 9.51 3.92 8.20
CA ALA A 139 9.75 4.70 9.43
C ALA A 139 9.99 3.82 10.67
N GLY A 140 9.97 2.48 10.53
CA GLY A 140 10.25 1.53 11.60
C GLY A 140 9.02 1.04 12.35
N VAL A 141 7.81 1.34 11.86
CA VAL A 141 6.54 0.88 12.43
C VAL A 141 5.88 -0.06 11.42
N SER A 142 6.09 -1.37 11.57
CA SER A 142 5.56 -2.41 10.67
C SER A 142 5.15 -3.65 11.45
N ASP A 143 4.36 -4.51 10.78
CA ASP A 143 3.82 -5.76 11.36
C ASP A 143 3.11 -5.55 12.71
N THR A 144 2.34 -4.46 12.79
CA THR A 144 1.79 -3.98 14.06
C THR A 144 0.50 -3.21 13.86
N THR A 145 -0.26 -3.06 14.94
CA THR A 145 -1.42 -2.16 15.02
C THR A 145 -1.14 -1.06 16.04
N LEU A 146 -1.38 0.19 15.63
CA LEU A 146 -1.42 1.35 16.50
C LEU A 146 -2.85 1.57 16.97
N ALA A 147 -3.03 1.89 18.25
CA ALA A 147 -4.31 2.33 18.79
C ALA A 147 -4.21 3.79 19.23
N LEU A 148 -4.98 4.68 18.58
CA LEU A 148 -4.94 6.11 18.86
C LEU A 148 -6.18 6.54 19.64
N TYR A 149 -5.96 7.39 20.65
CA TYR A 149 -7.00 7.95 21.49
C TYR A 149 -6.89 9.47 21.53
N LEU A 150 -8.04 10.12 21.67
CA LEU A 150 -8.15 11.54 21.92
C LEU A 150 -8.76 11.78 23.29
N ALA A 151 -8.31 12.84 23.96
CA ALA A 151 -8.96 13.34 25.15
C ALA A 151 -8.89 14.87 25.22
N TYR A 152 -9.74 15.46 26.05
CA TYR A 152 -9.65 16.88 26.39
C TYR A 152 -10.15 17.13 27.81
N ASP A 153 -9.72 18.26 28.39
CA ASP A 153 -10.31 18.81 29.61
C ASP A 153 -10.76 20.26 29.38
N SER A 154 -11.54 20.79 30.32
CA SER A 154 -12.01 22.17 30.30
C SER A 154 -12.11 22.73 31.72
N ILE A 155 -11.81 24.02 31.88
CA ILE A 155 -12.06 24.73 33.15
C ILE A 155 -13.55 24.76 33.54
N ALA A 156 -14.47 24.53 32.59
CA ALA A 156 -15.90 24.45 32.87
C ALA A 156 -16.32 23.14 33.57
N ALA A 157 -15.45 22.12 33.52
CA ALA A 157 -15.61 20.84 34.18
C ALA A 157 -14.31 20.47 34.91
N ALA A 158 -13.94 21.29 35.90
CA ALA A 158 -12.67 21.14 36.61
C ALA A 158 -12.52 19.74 37.23
N GLY A 159 -11.41 19.07 36.91
CA GLY A 159 -11.10 17.71 37.38
C GLY A 159 -11.62 16.59 36.49
N GLU A 160 -12.34 16.90 35.41
CA GLU A 160 -12.81 15.91 34.44
C GLU A 160 -11.93 15.86 33.19
N ILE A 161 -11.74 14.66 32.66
CA ILE A 161 -11.15 14.40 31.35
C ILE A 161 -12.18 13.61 30.53
N PHE A 162 -12.44 14.09 29.32
CA PHE A 162 -13.36 13.49 28.35
C PHE A 162 -12.53 12.83 27.27
N TYR A 163 -12.81 11.58 26.92
CA TYR A 163 -11.97 10.83 25.99
C TYR A 163 -12.74 9.84 25.12
N SER A 164 -12.13 9.48 23.99
CA SER A 164 -12.62 8.41 23.11
C SER A 164 -12.50 7.06 23.83
N GLY A 165 -13.61 6.41 24.19
CA GLY A 165 -13.55 5.10 24.86
C GLY A 165 -13.11 3.96 23.94
N SER A 166 -13.35 4.10 22.64
CA SER A 166 -12.77 3.24 21.60
C SER A 166 -11.61 3.92 20.88
N ALA A 167 -10.57 3.15 20.54
CA ALA A 167 -9.44 3.62 19.76
C ALA A 167 -9.76 3.70 18.26
N LEU A 168 -9.09 4.61 17.57
CA LEU A 168 -8.81 4.43 16.15
C LEU A 168 -7.70 3.38 16.01
N LEU A 169 -8.00 2.26 15.34
CA LEU A 169 -7.02 1.21 15.07
C LEU A 169 -6.43 1.37 13.66
N VAL A 170 -5.10 1.42 13.58
CA VAL A 170 -4.36 1.53 12.31
C VAL A 170 -3.33 0.41 12.23
N THR A 171 -3.53 -0.54 11.32
CA THR A 171 -2.64 -1.68 11.12
C THR A 171 -1.70 -1.41 9.96
N ILE A 172 -0.40 -1.57 10.20
CA ILE A 172 0.66 -1.47 9.19
C ILE A 172 1.19 -2.88 8.91
N GLY A 173 1.14 -3.28 7.65
CA GLY A 173 1.62 -4.59 7.21
C GLY A 173 3.12 -4.79 7.47
N ALA A 174 3.53 -6.04 7.60
CA ALA A 174 4.93 -6.42 7.61
C ALA A 174 5.63 -5.99 6.31
N GLU A 175 6.95 -5.78 6.37
CA GLU A 175 7.76 -5.61 5.17
C GLU A 175 7.53 -6.81 4.25
N GLN A 176 7.00 -6.54 3.05
CA GLN A 176 6.90 -7.58 2.05
C GLN A 176 8.29 -7.88 1.54
N GLN A 177 8.89 -8.92 2.10
CA GLN A 177 10.13 -9.46 1.57
C GLN A 177 9.83 -9.91 0.14
N SER A 178 10.48 -9.31 -0.86
CA SER A 178 10.40 -9.83 -2.22
C SER A 178 10.71 -11.32 -2.20
N SER A 179 9.91 -12.15 -2.86
CA SER A 179 10.18 -13.58 -2.94
C SER A 179 11.61 -13.81 -3.46
N SER A 180 12.27 -14.88 -3.00
CA SER A 180 13.63 -15.20 -3.46
C SER A 180 13.66 -15.35 -4.97
N SER A 181 12.58 -15.88 -5.55
CA SER A 181 12.36 -15.97 -6.99
C SER A 181 12.25 -14.58 -7.65
N PHE A 182 11.55 -13.60 -7.07
CA PHE A 182 11.48 -12.25 -7.64
C PHE A 182 12.86 -11.58 -7.65
N GLN A 183 13.64 -11.72 -6.59
CA GLN A 183 15.00 -11.18 -6.56
C GLN A 183 15.92 -11.85 -7.59
N LEU A 184 15.86 -13.19 -7.71
CA LEU A 184 16.57 -13.91 -8.78
C LEU A 184 16.10 -13.47 -10.16
N TYR A 185 14.80 -13.22 -10.32
CA TYR A 185 14.25 -12.75 -11.57
C TYR A 185 14.84 -11.41 -11.98
N THR A 186 14.77 -10.41 -11.11
CA THR A 186 15.23 -9.05 -11.41
C THR A 186 16.75 -9.02 -11.63
N THR A 187 17.50 -9.80 -10.84
CA THR A 187 18.97 -9.85 -10.91
C THR A 187 19.49 -10.61 -12.14
N ASN A 188 18.90 -11.77 -12.44
CA ASN A 188 19.47 -12.73 -13.38
C ASN A 188 18.60 -13.00 -14.62
N ILE A 189 17.28 -13.09 -14.46
CA ILE A 189 16.40 -13.61 -15.52
C ILE A 189 15.86 -12.51 -16.42
N SER A 190 15.63 -11.31 -15.89
CA SER A 190 15.06 -10.20 -16.66
C SER A 190 15.91 -9.89 -17.89
N SER A 191 17.23 -9.79 -17.74
CA SER A 191 18.16 -9.57 -18.86
C SER A 191 18.17 -10.73 -19.85
N ILE A 192 18.10 -11.99 -19.38
CA ILE A 192 18.02 -13.17 -20.26
C ILE A 192 16.76 -13.10 -21.14
N ILE A 193 15.62 -12.75 -20.56
CA ILE A 193 14.36 -12.60 -21.31
C ILE A 193 14.44 -11.47 -22.32
N GLN A 194 14.91 -10.29 -21.89
CA GLN A 194 14.99 -9.12 -22.76
C GLN A 194 15.97 -9.33 -23.93
N ASN A 195 17.03 -10.13 -23.74
CA ASN A 195 18.03 -10.36 -24.78
C ASN A 195 17.67 -11.52 -25.72
N ASN A 196 17.12 -12.62 -25.19
CA ASN A 196 17.02 -13.88 -25.94
C ASN A 196 15.59 -14.32 -26.26
N CYS A 197 14.60 -13.93 -25.44
CA CYS A 197 13.25 -14.51 -25.53
C CYS A 197 12.22 -13.54 -26.11
N ILE A 198 12.30 -12.26 -25.73
CA ILE A 198 11.24 -11.27 -25.99
C ILE A 198 10.96 -11.03 -27.47
N MET A 199 11.97 -11.13 -28.34
CA MET A 199 11.81 -10.90 -29.78
C MET A 199 10.76 -11.81 -30.42
N CYS A 200 10.63 -13.04 -29.92
CA CYS A 200 9.60 -13.97 -30.36
C CYS A 200 8.39 -13.99 -29.43
N HIS A 201 8.62 -13.89 -28.12
CA HIS A 201 7.60 -13.97 -27.07
C HIS A 201 7.04 -12.60 -26.69
N LYS A 202 6.47 -11.90 -27.67
CA LYS A 202 5.78 -10.61 -27.49
C LYS A 202 4.56 -10.53 -28.39
N THR A 203 3.69 -9.54 -28.16
CA THR A 203 2.58 -9.24 -29.08
C THR A 203 3.11 -9.01 -30.50
N GLY A 204 2.55 -9.75 -31.47
CA GLY A 204 2.98 -9.71 -32.88
C GLY A 204 4.27 -10.47 -33.20
N GLY A 205 4.94 -11.06 -32.20
CA GLY A 205 6.13 -11.89 -32.40
C GLY A 205 5.80 -13.30 -32.91
N ALA A 206 6.81 -14.02 -33.39
CA ALA A 206 6.67 -15.37 -33.95
C ALA A 206 6.08 -16.40 -32.96
N ALA A 207 6.21 -16.16 -31.65
CA ALA A 207 5.67 -17.00 -30.59
C ALA A 207 4.54 -16.30 -29.80
N ALA A 208 3.86 -15.31 -30.39
CA ALA A 208 2.79 -14.55 -29.74
C ALA A 208 1.60 -15.42 -29.29
N SER A 209 1.38 -16.58 -29.92
CA SER A 209 0.34 -17.54 -29.53
C SER A 209 0.71 -18.39 -28.31
N SER A 210 1.95 -18.34 -27.84
CA SER A 210 2.36 -19.06 -26.63
C SER A 210 1.83 -18.41 -25.35
N ALA A 211 1.88 -19.16 -24.26
CA ALA A 211 1.53 -18.68 -22.91
C ALA A 211 2.55 -17.67 -22.35
N LEU A 212 3.75 -17.60 -22.93
CA LEU A 212 4.79 -16.65 -22.55
C LEU A 212 4.70 -15.42 -23.46
N ARG A 213 4.19 -14.32 -22.91
CA ARG A 213 4.06 -13.03 -23.59
C ARG A 213 4.69 -11.93 -22.74
N TYR A 214 5.90 -11.53 -23.12
CA TYR A 214 6.67 -10.53 -22.42
C TYR A 214 6.44 -9.11 -22.96
N VAL A 215 6.70 -8.14 -22.10
CA VAL A 215 6.76 -6.71 -22.42
C VAL A 215 8.21 -6.20 -22.36
N ASP A 216 8.48 -5.17 -23.14
CA ASP A 216 9.82 -4.57 -23.29
C ASP A 216 10.22 -3.79 -22.04
N SER A 217 11.53 -3.71 -21.77
CA SER A 217 12.11 -2.90 -20.69
C SER A 217 11.67 -1.42 -20.68
N SER A 218 11.24 -0.89 -21.82
CA SER A 218 10.64 0.45 -21.94
C SER A 218 9.21 0.55 -21.38
N SER A 219 8.55 -0.56 -21.07
CA SER A 219 7.21 -0.57 -20.48
C SER A 219 7.27 -0.37 -18.97
N THR A 220 6.36 0.46 -18.42
CA THR A 220 6.20 0.57 -16.97
C THR A 220 5.92 -0.81 -16.36
N ASN A 221 6.56 -1.11 -15.21
CA ASN A 221 6.42 -2.38 -14.50
C ASN A 221 6.79 -3.64 -15.31
N PHE A 222 7.69 -3.53 -16.30
CA PHE A 222 8.08 -4.68 -17.14
C PHE A 222 8.64 -5.85 -16.32
N GLN A 223 9.40 -5.57 -15.25
CA GLN A 223 9.99 -6.61 -14.42
C GLN A 223 8.91 -7.45 -13.73
N THR A 224 7.99 -6.81 -13.02
CA THR A 224 6.85 -7.47 -12.35
C THR A 224 5.94 -8.18 -13.34
N THR A 225 5.63 -7.56 -14.48
CA THR A 225 4.77 -8.15 -15.52
C THR A 225 5.37 -9.44 -16.09
N ASN A 226 6.66 -9.40 -16.44
CA ASN A 226 7.34 -10.54 -17.03
C ASN A 226 7.66 -11.64 -15.99
N TYR A 227 7.95 -11.26 -14.74
CA TYR A 227 8.07 -12.18 -13.62
C TYR A 227 6.78 -12.98 -13.41
N ASN A 228 5.65 -12.29 -13.27
CA ASN A 228 4.35 -12.93 -13.08
C ASN A 228 3.98 -13.86 -14.23
N THR A 229 4.28 -13.45 -15.47
CA THR A 229 4.11 -14.30 -16.66
C THR A 229 4.90 -15.60 -16.54
N LEU A 230 6.15 -15.52 -16.09
CA LEU A 230 7.03 -16.68 -15.99
C LEU A 230 6.64 -17.60 -14.83
N VAL A 231 6.35 -17.05 -13.65
CA VAL A 231 5.87 -17.81 -12.49
C VAL A 231 4.55 -18.51 -12.79
N SER A 232 3.61 -17.80 -13.43
CA SER A 232 2.34 -18.38 -13.86
C SER A 232 2.57 -19.56 -14.80
N TYR A 233 3.47 -19.45 -15.78
CA TYR A 233 3.81 -20.54 -16.69
C TYR A 233 4.49 -21.72 -15.98
N ILE A 234 5.42 -21.45 -15.05
CA ILE A 234 6.12 -22.48 -14.28
C ILE A 234 5.13 -23.31 -13.47
N ASN A 235 4.19 -22.65 -12.78
CA ASN A 235 3.22 -23.30 -11.90
C ASN A 235 2.01 -23.88 -12.65
N ASN A 236 1.66 -23.29 -13.79
CA ASN A 236 0.55 -23.72 -14.63
C ASN A 236 0.95 -23.59 -16.11
N LEU A 237 1.02 -24.71 -16.82
CA LEU A 237 1.52 -24.76 -18.20
C LEU A 237 0.77 -23.85 -19.19
N LEU A 238 -0.49 -23.53 -18.90
CA LEU A 238 -1.29 -22.62 -19.72
C LEU A 238 -1.11 -21.14 -19.32
N GLY A 239 -0.44 -20.87 -18.20
CA GLY A 239 -0.49 -19.57 -17.54
C GLY A 239 -1.93 -19.18 -17.22
N GLY A 240 -2.33 -17.97 -17.65
CA GLY A 240 -3.72 -17.49 -17.61
C GLY A 240 -4.58 -17.82 -18.84
N ALA A 241 -4.11 -18.65 -19.78
CA ALA A 241 -4.89 -19.00 -20.97
C ALA A 241 -5.97 -20.06 -20.66
N VAL A 242 -7.20 -19.79 -21.09
CA VAL A 242 -8.41 -20.57 -20.74
C VAL A 242 -8.56 -21.86 -21.54
N GLU A 243 -7.87 -22.01 -22.67
CA GLU A 243 -8.02 -23.16 -23.55
C GLU A 243 -6.72 -23.91 -23.78
N ARG A 244 -6.73 -25.20 -23.44
CA ARG A 244 -5.64 -26.16 -23.65
C ARG A 244 -5.56 -26.53 -25.15
N PRO A 245 -4.52 -26.14 -25.90
CA PRO A 245 -4.35 -26.61 -27.26
C PRO A 245 -4.02 -28.10 -27.22
N GLY A 246 -4.95 -28.94 -27.68
CA GLY A 246 -4.81 -30.40 -27.68
C GLY A 246 -3.64 -30.90 -28.54
N ALA A 247 -3.07 -32.04 -28.12
CA ALA A 247 -2.03 -32.87 -28.75
C ALA A 247 -0.55 -32.41 -28.64
N ALA A 248 -0.23 -31.13 -28.49
CA ALA A 248 1.18 -30.68 -28.58
C ALA A 248 2.00 -30.73 -27.27
N MET A 249 1.38 -30.89 -26.09
CA MET A 249 2.06 -30.71 -24.78
C MET A 249 2.13 -31.93 -23.85
N GLY A 250 1.66 -33.12 -24.27
CA GLY A 250 1.71 -34.32 -23.43
C GLY A 250 0.91 -34.18 -22.10
N PRO A 251 1.20 -34.99 -21.07
CA PRO A 251 0.48 -34.97 -19.79
C PRO A 251 0.96 -33.89 -18.81
N ALA A 252 1.88 -33.00 -19.21
CA ALA A 252 2.46 -32.01 -18.32
C ALA A 252 1.39 -31.00 -17.83
N THR A 253 1.36 -30.77 -16.52
CA THR A 253 0.44 -29.82 -15.86
C THR A 253 1.11 -28.46 -15.58
N ASN A 254 2.44 -28.39 -15.66
CA ASN A 254 3.23 -27.20 -15.35
C ASN A 254 4.32 -26.96 -16.42
N GLY A 255 4.80 -25.72 -16.55
CA GLY A 255 5.72 -25.30 -17.61
C GLY A 255 7.21 -25.46 -17.31
N SER A 256 7.56 -25.87 -16.10
CA SER A 256 8.96 -25.89 -15.62
C SER A 256 9.93 -26.65 -16.54
N SER A 257 9.62 -27.89 -16.90
CA SER A 257 10.48 -28.72 -17.76
C SER A 257 10.58 -28.20 -19.20
N LEU A 258 9.49 -27.62 -19.72
CA LEU A 258 9.47 -27.02 -21.06
C LEU A 258 10.26 -25.71 -21.10
N LEU A 259 10.20 -24.91 -20.04
CA LEU A 259 10.96 -23.67 -19.91
C LEU A 259 12.47 -23.93 -19.89
N LEU A 260 12.91 -25.08 -19.37
CA LEU A 260 14.32 -25.46 -19.33
C LEU A 260 14.78 -26.15 -20.62
N SER A 261 13.92 -26.93 -21.28
CA SER A 261 14.30 -27.72 -22.46
C SER A 261 14.16 -26.97 -23.79
N LYS A 262 13.12 -26.13 -23.96
CA LYS A 262 12.85 -25.44 -25.23
C LYS A 262 13.93 -24.42 -25.60
N PRO A 263 14.40 -23.53 -24.72
CA PRO A 263 15.45 -22.58 -25.08
C PRO A 263 16.75 -23.26 -25.55
N GLN A 264 16.97 -24.54 -25.23
CA GLN A 264 18.09 -25.33 -25.74
C GLN A 264 17.89 -25.86 -27.17
N GLY A 265 16.79 -25.47 -27.85
CA GLY A 265 16.47 -25.88 -29.22
C GLY A 265 15.54 -27.10 -29.32
N THR A 266 15.16 -27.72 -28.21
CA THR A 266 14.30 -28.92 -28.22
C THR A 266 12.86 -28.54 -28.56
N ASN A 267 12.43 -28.80 -29.80
CA ASN A 267 11.06 -28.51 -30.28
C ASN A 267 10.63 -27.04 -30.02
N HIS A 268 11.54 -26.09 -30.16
CA HIS A 268 11.30 -24.68 -29.86
C HIS A 268 10.89 -23.84 -31.08
N GLY A 269 11.25 -24.28 -32.29
CA GLY A 269 10.96 -23.55 -33.54
C GLY A 269 11.88 -22.33 -33.76
N GLY A 270 12.27 -21.62 -32.70
CA GLY A 270 13.20 -20.49 -32.73
C GLY A 270 14.70 -20.87 -32.63
N GLY A 271 15.04 -22.16 -32.73
CA GLY A 271 16.41 -22.63 -32.55
C GLY A 271 16.91 -22.52 -31.11
N ILE A 272 18.24 -22.62 -30.94
CA ILE A 272 18.93 -22.53 -29.65
C ILE A 272 19.00 -21.06 -29.23
N GLN A 273 18.42 -20.76 -28.08
CA GLN A 273 18.46 -19.47 -27.40
C GLN A 273 19.39 -19.50 -26.18
N LEU A 274 19.41 -20.62 -25.44
CA LEU A 274 20.32 -20.85 -24.32
C LEU A 274 21.08 -22.15 -24.55
N MET A 275 22.41 -22.08 -24.60
CA MET A 275 23.26 -23.23 -24.88
C MET A 275 23.30 -24.16 -23.65
N THR A 276 23.31 -25.47 -23.87
CA THR A 276 23.48 -26.46 -22.79
C THR A 276 24.78 -26.21 -22.03
N GLY A 277 24.72 -26.15 -20.70
CA GLY A 277 25.86 -25.85 -19.82
C GLY A 277 26.24 -24.37 -19.73
N SER A 278 25.50 -23.46 -20.37
CA SER A 278 25.73 -22.01 -20.21
C SER A 278 25.32 -21.49 -18.83
N GLN A 279 25.96 -20.39 -18.41
CA GLN A 279 25.60 -19.71 -17.15
C GLN A 279 24.15 -19.20 -17.16
N ASP A 280 23.66 -18.73 -18.30
CA ASP A 280 22.28 -18.24 -18.42
C ASP A 280 21.25 -19.37 -18.27
N LEU A 281 21.54 -20.57 -18.79
CA LEU A 281 20.72 -21.75 -18.55
C LEU A 281 20.75 -22.17 -17.07
N GLN A 282 21.90 -22.11 -16.41
CA GLN A 282 22.02 -22.40 -14.98
C GLN A 282 21.20 -21.41 -14.14
N LYS A 283 21.30 -20.11 -14.42
CA LYS A 283 20.50 -19.07 -13.76
C LYS A 283 18.99 -19.34 -13.93
N LEU A 284 18.56 -19.70 -15.14
CA LEU A 284 17.16 -20.07 -15.40
C LEU A 284 16.75 -21.31 -14.62
N GLN A 285 17.62 -22.31 -14.50
CA GLN A 285 17.39 -23.51 -13.68
C GLN A 285 17.23 -23.17 -12.20
N ASP A 286 18.11 -22.33 -11.67
CA ASP A 286 18.07 -21.90 -10.26
C ASP A 286 16.78 -21.11 -9.97
N PHE A 287 16.38 -20.22 -10.88
CA PHE A 287 15.11 -19.51 -10.78
C PHE A 287 13.91 -20.46 -10.80
N VAL A 288 13.84 -21.41 -11.74
CA VAL A 288 12.73 -22.38 -11.81
C VAL A 288 12.66 -23.22 -10.53
N ASN A 289 13.79 -23.67 -10.02
CA ASN A 289 13.84 -24.44 -8.77
C ASN A 289 13.36 -23.60 -7.58
N THR A 290 13.75 -22.31 -7.53
CA THR A 290 13.32 -21.40 -6.46
C THR A 290 11.82 -21.16 -6.50
N VAL A 291 11.25 -20.91 -7.69
CA VAL A 291 9.79 -20.74 -7.86
C VAL A 291 9.02 -21.99 -7.41
N LEU A 292 9.53 -23.20 -7.68
CA LEU A 292 8.86 -24.44 -7.28
C LEU A 292 9.02 -24.78 -5.79
N SER A 293 9.92 -24.11 -5.09
CA SER A 293 10.15 -24.28 -3.64
C SER A 293 9.43 -23.24 -2.78
N GLU A 294 8.86 -22.22 -3.40
CA GLU A 294 7.99 -21.20 -2.79
C GLU A 294 6.54 -21.67 -2.74
#